data_AF-A0A7I9ZYV2-F1
#
_entry.id   AF-A0A7I9ZYV2-F1
#
_cell.length_a   1.000
_cell.length_b   1.000
_cell.length_c   1.000
_cell.angle_alpha   90.00
_cell.angle_beta   90.00
_cell.angle_gamma   90.00
#
_symmetry.space_group_name_H-M   'P 1'
#
loop_
_entity.id
_entity.type
_entity.pdbx_description
1 polymer ?
#
loop_
_entity_poly.entity_id
_entity_poly.type
_entity_poly.pdbx_seq_one_letter_code
_entity_poly.pdbx_strand_id
1 'polypeptide(L)'
;MTYKEWFTRTTVRFDIESADVELILANQQNTIPNPEEAVDVVTAKRALCAEFGTIIPLANVSEGGYSVSWNWEAIKFWYNQTCGELGITPVTTPKVRNRSNRW
;
A
#
# COMPACT_ATOMS: atom_id res chain seq x y z
N MET A 1 -14.85 -0.85 -13.95
CA MET A 1 -14.04 -1.36 -12.83
C MET A 1 -14.22 -0.40 -11.69
N THR A 2 -14.68 -0.87 -10.54
CA THR A 2 -14.92 -0.05 -9.35
C THR A 2 -13.65 0.06 -8.50
N TYR A 3 -13.65 0.95 -7.49
CA TYR A 3 -12.55 0.99 -6.51
C TYR A 3 -12.39 -0.37 -5.81
N LYS A 4 -13.49 -0.97 -5.33
CA LYS A 4 -13.46 -2.27 -4.66
C LYS A 4 -12.85 -3.36 -5.53
N GLU A 5 -13.25 -3.45 -6.80
CA GLU A 5 -12.68 -4.40 -7.76
C GLU A 5 -11.20 -4.14 -8.04
N TRP A 6 -10.81 -2.87 -8.19
CA TRP A 6 -9.42 -2.50 -8.47
C TRP A 6 -8.51 -2.83 -7.29
N PHE A 7 -8.92 -2.49 -6.06
CA PHE A 7 -8.16 -2.82 -4.85
C PHE A 7 -8.01 -4.32 -4.73
N THR A 8 -9.11 -5.08 -4.78
CA THR A 8 -9.09 -6.55 -4.69
C THR A 8 -8.13 -7.18 -5.70
N ARG A 9 -8.18 -6.76 -6.98
CA ARG A 9 -7.27 -7.31 -8.01
C ARG A 9 -5.81 -6.92 -7.83
N THR A 10 -5.56 -5.76 -7.24
CA THR A 10 -4.19 -5.25 -7.01
C THR A 10 -3.59 -5.89 -5.77
N THR A 11 -4.37 -6.02 -4.70
CA THR A 11 -3.93 -6.49 -3.38
C THR A 11 -3.77 -8.02 -3.31
N VAL A 12 -4.46 -8.78 -4.17
CA VAL A 12 -4.24 -10.24 -4.30
C VAL A 12 -2.79 -10.59 -4.69
N ARG A 13 -2.07 -9.72 -5.41
CA ARG A 13 -0.64 -9.94 -5.74
C ARG A 13 0.27 -9.86 -4.52
N PHE A 14 -0.24 -9.20 -3.48
CA PHE A 14 0.35 -9.07 -2.18
C PHE A 14 -0.34 -10.04 -1.22
N ASP A 15 -1.01 -11.12 -1.62
CA ASP A 15 -1.59 -12.07 -0.65
C ASP A 15 -2.49 -11.43 0.45
N ILE A 16 -3.10 -10.27 0.14
CA ILE A 16 -4.00 -9.53 1.03
C ILE A 16 -5.42 -10.04 0.79
N GLU A 17 -6.12 -10.37 1.87
CA GLU A 17 -7.48 -10.90 1.77
C GLU A 17 -8.51 -9.82 1.45
N SER A 18 -9.68 -10.24 0.95
CA SER A 18 -10.77 -9.30 0.66
C SER A 18 -11.29 -8.59 1.92
N ALA A 19 -11.17 -9.20 3.10
CA ALA A 19 -11.54 -8.57 4.37
C ALA A 19 -10.65 -7.36 4.68
N ASP A 20 -9.34 -7.48 4.43
CA ASP A 20 -8.39 -6.37 4.61
C ASP A 20 -8.65 -5.25 3.60
N VAL A 21 -9.09 -5.58 2.38
CA VAL A 21 -9.50 -4.59 1.38
C VAL A 21 -10.66 -3.72 1.88
N GLU A 22 -11.62 -4.29 2.60
CA GLU A 22 -12.71 -3.52 3.20
C GLU A 22 -12.22 -2.59 4.31
N LEU A 23 -11.24 -3.03 5.11
CA LEU A 23 -10.59 -2.18 6.13
C LEU A 23 -9.81 -1.02 5.49
N ILE A 24 -9.05 -1.27 4.41
CA ILE A 24 -8.33 -0.24 3.65
C ILE A 24 -9.31 0.81 3.13
N LEU A 25 -10.41 0.38 2.51
CA LEU A 25 -11.43 1.27 1.97
C LEU A 25 -12.15 2.06 3.08
N ALA A 26 -12.38 1.44 4.24
CA ALA A 26 -12.93 2.13 5.41
C ALA A 26 -11.98 3.20 5.96
N ASN A 27 -10.69 2.92 6.09
CA ASN A 27 -9.69 3.92 6.51
C ASN A 27 -9.61 5.10 5.53
N GLN A 28 -9.83 4.83 4.25
CA GLN A 28 -9.77 5.80 3.16
C GLN A 28 -11.13 6.40 2.80
N GLN A 29 -12.16 6.27 3.64
CA GLN A 29 -13.52 6.78 3.37
C GLN A 29 -13.57 8.29 3.07
N ASN A 30 -12.66 9.08 3.64
CA ASN A 30 -12.54 10.51 3.33
C ASN A 30 -12.04 10.79 1.91
N THR A 31 -11.25 9.87 1.35
CA THR A 31 -10.65 9.97 0.02
C THR A 31 -11.51 9.25 -1.03
N ILE A 32 -12.11 8.12 -0.66
CA ILE A 32 -12.97 7.26 -1.49
C ILE A 32 -14.29 7.08 -0.74
N PRO A 33 -15.26 8.00 -0.90
CA PRO A 33 -16.52 7.94 -0.18
C PRO A 33 -17.42 6.77 -0.61
N ASN A 34 -17.30 6.36 -1.88
CA ASN A 34 -18.09 5.27 -2.46
C ASN A 34 -17.18 4.22 -3.14
N PRO A 35 -16.98 3.05 -2.52
CA PRO A 35 -16.19 1.95 -3.09
C PRO A 35 -16.73 1.35 -4.40
N GLU A 36 -18.02 1.52 -4.68
CA GLU A 36 -18.69 1.00 -5.88
C GLU A 36 -18.63 1.99 -7.06
N GLU A 37 -18.07 3.17 -6.85
CA GLU A 37 -17.87 4.14 -7.93
C GLU A 37 -16.76 3.70 -8.90
N ALA A 38 -16.80 4.24 -10.11
CA ALA A 38 -15.75 4.06 -11.10
C ALA A 38 -14.38 4.48 -10.55
N VAL A 39 -13.38 3.62 -10.72
CA VAL A 39 -12.05 3.85 -10.15
C VAL A 39 -11.33 5.00 -10.86
N ASP A 40 -10.90 6.01 -10.10
CA ASP A 40 -9.77 6.84 -10.49
C ASP A 40 -8.48 6.18 -10.00
N VAL A 41 -7.65 5.75 -10.95
CA VAL A 41 -6.42 5.01 -10.67
C VAL A 41 -5.43 5.84 -9.86
N VAL A 42 -5.41 7.17 -10.04
CA VAL A 42 -4.48 8.04 -9.30
C VAL A 42 -4.88 8.10 -7.83
N THR A 43 -6.16 8.35 -7.57
CA THR A 43 -6.72 8.37 -6.20
C THR A 43 -6.59 7.01 -5.52
N ALA A 44 -6.88 5.91 -6.22
CA ALA A 44 -6.76 4.55 -5.70
C ALA A 44 -5.31 4.20 -5.33
N LYS A 45 -4.34 4.50 -6.21
CA LYS A 45 -2.91 4.28 -5.92
C LYS A 45 -2.45 5.12 -4.72
N ARG A 46 -2.89 6.37 -4.60
CA ARG A 46 -2.54 7.24 -3.45
C ARG A 46 -3.08 6.67 -2.14
N ALA A 47 -4.33 6.23 -2.12
CA ALA A 47 -4.94 5.58 -0.97
C ALA A 47 -4.18 4.30 -0.58
N LEU A 48 -3.84 3.44 -1.56
CA LEU A 48 -3.08 2.21 -1.30
C LEU A 48 -1.66 2.48 -0.79
N CYS A 49 -0.97 3.50 -1.31
CA CYS A 49 0.35 3.91 -0.81
C CYS A 49 0.30 4.46 0.63
N ALA A 50 -0.80 5.09 1.04
CA ALA A 50 -0.98 5.58 2.40
C ALA A 50 -1.16 4.44 3.42
N GLU A 51 -1.94 3.43 3.04
CA GLU A 51 -2.20 2.23 3.86
C GLU A 51 -1.09 1.16 3.75
N PHE A 52 -0.06 1.37 2.93
CA PHE A 52 0.95 0.34 2.69
C PHE A 52 1.69 -0.13 3.96
N GLY A 53 1.81 0.76 4.96
CA GLY A 53 2.41 0.42 6.27
C GLY A 53 1.48 -0.32 7.23
N THR A 54 0.15 -0.25 7.03
CA THR A 54 -0.88 -0.92 7.85
C THR A 54 -1.28 -2.26 7.26
N ILE A 55 -1.15 -2.41 5.94
CA ILE A 55 -1.54 -3.58 5.15
C ILE A 55 -0.58 -4.76 5.32
N ILE A 56 0.71 -4.51 5.49
CA ILE A 56 1.69 -5.60 5.58
C ILE A 56 1.72 -6.10 7.03
N PRO A 57 1.36 -7.37 7.30
CA PRO A 57 1.38 -7.89 8.66
C PRO A 57 2.78 -7.75 9.25
N LEU A 58 2.85 -7.16 10.45
CA LEU A 58 4.10 -6.95 11.19
C LEU A 58 4.74 -8.27 11.66
N ALA A 59 3.96 -9.35 11.70
CA ALA A 59 4.37 -10.65 12.18
C ALA A 59 4.49 -11.66 11.03
N ASN A 60 5.63 -12.34 10.93
CA ASN A 60 5.73 -13.58 10.17
C ASN A 60 4.89 -14.64 10.89
N VAL A 61 3.71 -14.96 10.38
CA VAL A 61 2.90 -16.05 10.92
C VAL A 61 3.48 -17.36 10.39
N SER A 62 4.23 -18.08 11.23
CA SER A 62 4.66 -19.44 10.96
C SER A 62 3.82 -20.39 11.82
N GLU A 63 2.71 -20.86 11.29
CA GLU A 63 1.92 -21.93 11.93
C GLU A 63 1.89 -23.14 11.00
N GLY A 64 2.31 -24.31 11.50
CA GLY A 64 2.04 -25.59 10.86
C GLY A 64 2.76 -25.90 9.54
N GLY A 65 3.98 -25.39 9.31
CA GLY A 65 4.82 -25.82 8.19
C GLY A 65 4.61 -25.07 6.86
N TYR A 66 3.69 -24.10 6.82
CA TYR A 66 3.61 -23.10 5.76
C TYR A 66 4.24 -21.80 6.24
N SER A 67 5.27 -21.33 5.53
CA SER A 67 5.89 -20.01 5.76
C SER A 67 5.58 -19.16 4.54
N VAL A 68 4.72 -18.15 4.68
CA VAL A 68 4.52 -17.14 3.63
C VAL A 68 5.70 -16.18 3.67
N SER A 69 6.72 -16.47 2.85
CA SER A 69 7.85 -15.56 2.67
C SER A 69 7.52 -14.55 1.59
N TRP A 70 7.36 -13.30 2.00
CA TRP A 70 7.10 -12.20 1.09
C TRP A 70 8.36 -11.77 0.34
N ASN A 71 8.24 -11.55 -0.97
CA ASN A 71 9.33 -10.93 -1.74
C ASN A 71 9.37 -9.41 -1.45
N TRP A 72 10.07 -9.06 -0.38
CA TRP A 72 10.24 -7.68 0.07
C TRP A 72 10.86 -6.76 -0.98
N GLU A 73 11.72 -7.27 -1.86
CA GLU A 73 12.33 -6.47 -2.92
C GLU A 73 11.30 -6.05 -3.96
N ALA A 74 10.46 -6.99 -4.41
CA ALA A 74 9.38 -6.70 -5.35
C ALA A 74 8.33 -5.73 -4.77
N ILE A 75 7.99 -5.90 -3.50
CA ILE A 75 7.04 -5.04 -2.78
C ILE A 75 7.58 -3.62 -2.65
N LYS A 76 8.85 -3.46 -2.23
CA LYS A 76 9.52 -2.16 -2.15
C LYS A 76 9.64 -1.52 -3.53
N PHE A 77 9.97 -2.29 -4.56
CA PHE A 77 10.05 -1.81 -5.94
C PHE A 77 8.69 -1.26 -6.40
N TRP A 78 7.61 -2.02 -6.21
CA TRP A 78 6.26 -1.58 -6.57
C TRP A 78 5.84 -0.33 -5.80
N TYR A 79 6.11 -0.27 -4.49
CA TYR A 79 5.78 0.90 -3.66
C TYR A 79 6.55 2.16 -4.11
N ASN A 80 7.85 2.04 -4.33
CA ASN A 80 8.71 3.15 -4.75
C ASN A 80 8.32 3.64 -6.16
N GLN A 81 8.04 2.74 -7.09
CA GLN A 81 7.59 3.10 -8.44
C GLN A 81 6.24 3.83 -8.39
N THR A 82 5.28 3.29 -7.63
CA THR A 82 3.94 3.90 -7.51
C THR A 82 4.00 5.27 -6.83
N CYS A 83 4.83 5.43 -5.79
CA CYS A 83 5.07 6.73 -5.17
C CYS A 83 5.71 7.72 -6.15
N GLY A 84 6.67 7.26 -6.97
CA GLY A 84 7.30 8.06 -8.02
C GLY A 84 6.31 8.54 -9.09
N GLU A 85 5.43 7.67 -9.57
CA GLU A 85 4.35 8.03 -10.51
C GLU A 85 3.41 9.10 -9.95
N LEU A 86 3.14 9.06 -8.64
CA LEU A 86 2.26 10.01 -7.95
C LEU A 86 2.95 11.29 -7.49
N GLY A 87 4.28 11.39 -7.63
CA GLY A 87 5.08 12.48 -7.07
C GLY A 87 5.12 12.52 -5.54
N ILE A 88 4.79 11.41 -4.87
CA ILE A 88 4.80 11.29 -3.41
C ILE A 88 6.18 10.82 -2.98
N THR A 89 6.76 11.42 -1.93
CA THR A 89 8.01 10.92 -1.36
C THR A 89 7.73 9.62 -0.59
N PRO A 90 8.30 8.47 -0.97
CA PRO A 90 8.12 7.22 -0.24
C PRO A 90 8.53 7.38 1.21
N VAL A 91 7.79 6.79 2.16
CA VAL A 91 8.11 6.83 3.60
C VAL A 91 9.49 6.22 3.89
N THR A 92 9.91 5.28 3.05
CA THR A 92 11.22 4.61 3.09
C THR A 92 12.39 5.50 2.69
N THR A 93 12.14 6.68 2.11
CA THR A 93 13.20 7.58 1.66
C THR A 93 13.86 8.24 2.87
N PRO A 94 15.19 8.09 3.06
CA PRO A 94 15.87 8.69 4.19
C PRO A 94 15.74 10.23 4.13
N LYS A 95 15.12 10.80 5.16
CA LYS A 95 15.02 12.26 5.31
C LYS A 95 16.34 12.78 5.87
N VAL A 96 17.05 13.60 5.09
CA VAL A 96 18.24 14.32 5.58
C VAL A 96 17.80 15.27 6.70
N ARG A 97 18.11 14.92 7.95
CA ARG A 97 17.66 15.64 9.16
C ARG A 97 18.34 17.00 9.33
N ASN A 98 19.53 17.18 8.76
CA ASN A 98 20.29 18.42 8.83
C ASN A 98 20.99 18.69 7.48
N ARG A 99 20.66 19.81 6.83
CA ARG A 99 21.36 20.33 5.63
C ARG A 99 22.37 21.42 5.95
N SER A 100 22.44 21.86 7.22
CA SER A 100 23.47 22.79 7.63
C SER A 100 24.78 22.02 7.79
N ASN A 101 25.76 22.31 6.92
CA ASN A 101 27.14 21.85 7.05
C ASN A 101 27.84 22.53 8.23
N ARG A 102 27.21 22.50 9.42
CA ARG A 102 27.79 22.92 10.68
C ARG A 102 28.14 21.66 11.46
N TRP A 103 29.37 21.22 11.25
CA TRP A 103 30.18 20.44 12.19
C TRP A 103 30.20 21.08 13.58
#